data_AF-A0A175W3V5-F1
#
_entry.id   AF-A0A175W3V5-F1
#
_cell.length_a   1.000
_cell.length_b   1.000
_cell.length_c   1.000
_cell.angle_alpha   90.00
_cell.angle_beta   90.00
_cell.angle_gamma   90.00
#
_symmetry.space_group_name_H-M   'P 1'
#
loop_
_entity.id
_entity.type
_entity.pdbx_description
1 polymer ?
#
loop_
_entity_poly.entity_id
_entity_poly.type
_entity_poly.pdbx_seq_one_letter_code
_entity_poly.pdbx_strand_id
1 'polypeptide(L)'
;MRFLLPLLLLPATALSAVLRDASSPMSGLTPARRDVSPDNTCGVVEAGADQGYTCPGELPCCSQYGYCGANGTFCLTSAGCQAEYSNSSSACEDPEPGTTVSVDGTCGTTGAGEHGYRCPEEGETCCSAA
;
A
#
# COMPACT_ATOMS: atom_id res chain seq x y z
N MET A 1 3.46 10.84 -55.36
CA MET A 1 4.88 10.66 -55.73
C MET A 1 5.47 9.57 -54.84
N ARG A 2 6.14 8.57 -55.43
CA ARG A 2 6.89 7.50 -54.74
C ARG A 2 8.10 8.08 -53.99
N PHE A 3 8.44 7.49 -52.84
CA PHE A 3 9.80 7.15 -52.36
C PHE A 3 9.65 6.16 -51.18
N LEU A 4 9.43 4.88 -51.46
CA LEU A 4 10.36 3.75 -51.26
C LEU A 4 11.88 4.03 -51.08
N LEU A 5 12.49 3.18 -50.22
CA LEU A 5 13.91 2.89 -49.89
C LEU A 5 14.56 3.66 -48.70
N PRO A 6 15.61 3.12 -48.04
CA PRO A 6 15.82 1.73 -47.59
C PRO A 6 16.53 1.62 -46.20
N LEU A 7 16.51 0.41 -45.62
CA LEU A 7 17.67 -0.33 -45.10
C LEU A 7 18.79 0.46 -44.36
N LEU A 8 18.91 0.26 -43.05
CA LEU A 8 20.24 0.23 -42.42
C LEU A 8 20.39 -1.00 -41.53
N LEU A 9 21.33 -1.83 -41.95
CA LEU A 9 21.84 -3.06 -41.36
C LEU A 9 22.68 -2.79 -40.10
N LEU A 10 22.54 -3.73 -39.14
CA LEU A 10 23.60 -4.33 -38.28
C LEU A 10 24.28 -3.44 -37.21
N PRO A 11 24.97 -4.01 -36.19
CA PRO A 11 25.32 -5.42 -35.98
C PRO A 11 24.95 -6.02 -34.61
N ALA A 12 24.95 -7.35 -34.58
CA ALA A 12 25.09 -8.15 -33.37
C ALA A 12 26.48 -7.93 -32.75
N THR A 13 26.53 -7.59 -31.46
CA THR A 13 27.69 -7.83 -30.60
C THR A 13 27.21 -8.54 -29.34
N ALA A 14 27.44 -9.84 -29.33
CA ALA A 14 27.45 -10.67 -28.14
C ALA A 14 28.57 -10.18 -27.20
N LEU A 15 28.24 -10.00 -25.92
CA LEU A 15 29.18 -10.03 -24.79
C LEU A 15 28.32 -10.44 -23.57
N SER A 16 28.24 -11.74 -23.27
CA SER A 16 29.08 -12.39 -22.24
C SER A 16 28.94 -11.73 -20.88
N ALA A 17 28.20 -12.34 -19.97
CA ALA A 17 28.70 -12.73 -18.65
C ALA A 17 27.58 -13.34 -17.81
N VAL A 18 27.80 -14.59 -17.46
CA VAL A 18 27.01 -15.41 -16.57
C VAL A 18 27.35 -14.98 -15.13
N LEU A 19 26.47 -14.28 -14.44
CA LEU A 19 26.49 -14.25 -12.97
C LEU A 19 25.31 -15.08 -12.49
N ARG A 20 25.61 -16.38 -12.36
CA ARG A 20 24.91 -17.27 -11.45
C ARG A 20 25.28 -16.80 -10.04
N ASP A 21 24.47 -15.93 -9.45
CA ASP A 21 24.42 -15.88 -8.00
C ASP A 21 23.16 -16.62 -7.57
N ALA A 22 23.41 -17.83 -7.06
CA ALA A 22 22.45 -18.61 -6.33
C ALA A 22 22.20 -17.89 -5.00
N SER A 23 21.44 -16.80 -5.04
CA SER A 23 20.91 -16.17 -3.83
C SER A 23 19.95 -17.15 -3.20
N SER A 24 20.48 -17.87 -2.20
CA SER A 24 19.77 -18.73 -1.26
C SER A 24 18.36 -18.19 -0.96
N PRO A 25 17.31 -19.02 -0.95
CA PRO A 25 16.04 -18.58 -0.38
C PRO A 25 16.35 -18.22 1.07
N MET A 26 16.28 -16.93 1.40
CA MET A 26 16.29 -16.48 2.78
C MET A 26 15.29 -17.36 3.50
N SER A 27 15.85 -18.18 4.39
CA SER A 27 15.07 -18.99 5.31
C SER A 27 14.05 -18.04 5.90
N GLY A 28 12.78 -18.31 5.64
CA GLY A 28 11.69 -17.51 6.14
C GLY A 28 11.87 -17.38 7.65
N LEU A 29 12.44 -16.26 8.07
CA LEU A 29 12.27 -15.76 9.40
C LEU A 29 10.77 -15.51 9.42
N THR A 30 10.03 -16.46 9.99
CA THR A 30 8.69 -16.17 10.48
C THR A 30 8.84 -14.83 11.19
N PRO A 31 8.09 -13.77 10.81
CA PRO A 31 8.22 -12.48 11.47
C PRO A 31 8.14 -12.79 12.96
N ALA A 32 9.22 -12.48 13.69
CA ALA A 32 9.26 -12.72 15.12
C ALA A 32 8.01 -12.02 15.65
N ARG A 33 7.06 -12.80 16.19
CA ARG A 33 5.77 -12.28 16.65
C ARG A 33 6.08 -11.05 17.52
N ARG A 34 5.69 -9.88 17.03
CA ARG A 34 5.87 -8.61 17.73
C ARG A 34 4.89 -8.61 18.90
N ASP A 35 5.21 -7.92 19.99
CA ASP A 35 4.29 -7.83 21.12
C ASP A 35 3.02 -7.05 20.72
N VAL A 36 1.88 -7.42 21.31
CA VAL A 36 0.64 -6.67 21.14
C VAL A 36 0.72 -5.39 21.97
N SER A 37 0.28 -4.29 21.37
CA SER A 37 0.32 -2.96 21.96
C SER A 37 -0.44 -2.87 23.28
N PRO A 38 0.15 -2.28 24.34
CA PRO A 38 -0.54 -2.04 25.59
C PRO A 38 -1.46 -0.80 25.56
N ASP A 39 -1.29 0.10 24.61
CA ASP A 39 -1.95 1.43 24.56
C ASP A 39 -2.49 1.81 23.17
N ASN A 40 -2.61 0.82 22.28
CA ASN A 40 -3.05 0.97 20.89
C ASN A 40 -2.08 1.79 20.01
N THR A 41 -0.84 2.02 20.43
CA THR A 41 0.24 2.45 19.54
C THR A 41 0.83 1.26 18.77
N CYS A 42 1.29 1.47 17.55
CA CYS A 42 1.79 0.39 16.70
C CYS A 42 2.82 0.92 15.71
N GLY A 43 3.56 0.01 15.08
CA GLY A 43 4.56 0.44 14.12
C GLY A 43 5.79 1.02 14.78
N VAL A 44 6.65 1.59 13.94
CA VAL A 44 7.90 2.25 14.35
C VAL A 44 7.89 3.75 14.04
N VAL A 45 6.86 4.23 13.34
CA VAL A 45 6.71 5.63 12.94
C VAL A 45 5.70 6.37 13.83
N GLU A 46 5.83 7.70 13.89
CA GLU A 46 4.87 8.57 14.59
C GLU A 46 4.60 8.13 16.04
N ALA A 47 3.35 7.80 16.39
CA ALA A 47 2.99 7.33 17.72
C ALA A 47 3.58 5.96 18.08
N GLY A 48 4.03 5.18 17.08
CA GLY A 48 4.75 3.94 17.28
C GLY A 48 6.14 4.13 17.91
N ALA A 49 6.75 5.32 17.78
CA ALA A 49 7.98 5.72 18.46
C ALA A 49 9.09 4.66 18.47
N ASP A 50 9.36 4.01 17.34
CA ASP A 50 10.32 2.91 17.17
C ASP A 50 10.08 1.65 18.06
N GLN A 51 8.94 1.54 18.74
CA GLN A 51 8.62 0.43 19.63
C GLN A 51 8.25 -0.86 18.88
N GLY A 52 7.63 -0.74 17.71
CA GLY A 52 7.35 -1.86 16.83
C GLY A 52 6.24 -2.81 17.29
N TYR A 53 5.33 -2.34 18.15
CA TYR A 53 4.16 -3.10 18.60
C TYR A 53 3.19 -3.43 17.45
N THR A 54 2.44 -4.52 17.64
CA THR A 54 1.33 -4.91 16.77
C THR A 54 -0.03 -4.61 17.40
N CYS A 55 -1.06 -4.56 16.56
CA CYS A 55 -2.40 -4.27 17.02
C CYS A 55 -3.17 -5.49 17.58
N PRO A 56 -4.04 -5.28 18.58
CA PRO A 56 -4.95 -6.31 19.08
C PRO A 56 -6.01 -6.66 18.02
N GLY A 57 -6.64 -7.83 18.17
CA GLY A 57 -7.66 -8.31 17.21
C GLY A 57 -8.89 -7.38 17.10
N GLU A 58 -9.23 -6.67 18.17
CA GLU A 58 -10.36 -5.74 18.22
C GLU A 58 -10.13 -4.45 17.38
N LEU A 59 -8.86 -4.09 17.15
CA LEU A 59 -8.42 -2.90 16.42
C LEU A 59 -7.35 -3.31 15.41
N PRO A 60 -7.67 -4.15 14.41
CA PRO A 60 -6.69 -5.01 13.74
C PRO A 60 -5.68 -4.27 12.87
N CYS A 61 -5.87 -2.99 12.57
CA CYS A 61 -5.09 -2.25 11.58
C CYS A 61 -4.20 -1.21 12.22
N CYS A 62 -2.91 -1.20 11.86
CA CYS A 62 -2.00 -0.14 12.24
C CYS A 62 -2.02 0.98 11.20
N SER A 63 -2.53 2.16 11.54
CA SER A 63 -2.57 3.32 10.63
C SER A 63 -1.19 3.88 10.33
N GLN A 64 -1.06 4.71 9.28
CA GLN A 64 0.20 5.43 8.98
C GLN A 64 0.72 6.31 10.13
N TYR A 65 -0.15 6.67 11.08
CA TYR A 65 0.17 7.52 12.23
C TYR A 65 0.60 6.73 13.48
N GLY A 66 0.73 5.40 13.36
CA GLY A 66 1.18 4.55 14.46
C GLY A 66 0.12 4.28 15.52
N TYR A 67 -1.17 4.29 15.14
CA TYR A 67 -2.28 3.93 16.01
C TYR A 67 -3.08 2.75 15.46
N CYS A 68 -3.59 1.90 16.37
CA CYS A 68 -4.47 0.78 16.05
C CYS A 68 -5.93 1.23 15.89
N GLY A 69 -6.60 0.67 14.88
CA GLY A 69 -8.03 0.91 14.64
C GLY A 69 -8.65 -0.14 13.71
N ALA A 70 -9.94 0.05 13.39
CA ALA A 70 -10.74 -0.93 12.65
C ALA A 70 -11.54 -0.33 11.48
N ASN A 71 -11.45 0.99 11.24
CA ASN A 71 -12.18 1.64 10.15
C ASN A 71 -11.24 1.98 8.97
N GLY A 72 -11.81 2.48 7.87
CA GLY A 72 -11.06 2.75 6.64
C GLY A 72 -9.83 3.65 6.83
N THR A 73 -9.86 4.61 7.74
CA THR A 73 -8.71 5.50 8.05
C THR A 73 -7.50 4.72 8.59
N PHE A 74 -7.72 3.54 9.15
CA PHE A 74 -6.68 2.68 9.69
C PHE A 74 -6.35 1.51 8.77
N CYS A 75 -7.38 0.91 8.15
CA CYS A 75 -7.27 -0.35 7.43
C CYS A 75 -7.03 -0.18 5.93
N LEU A 76 -7.29 0.99 5.34
CA LEU A 76 -7.08 1.14 3.90
C LEU A 76 -5.58 1.24 3.58
N THR A 77 -5.13 0.45 2.63
CA THR A 77 -3.77 0.54 2.06
C THR A 77 -3.48 1.94 1.51
N SER A 78 -4.47 2.55 0.86
CA SER A 78 -4.45 3.93 0.35
C SER A 78 -4.43 4.99 1.45
N ALA A 79 -4.83 4.65 2.68
CA ALA A 79 -4.67 5.50 3.87
C ALA A 79 -3.37 5.22 4.63
N GLY A 80 -2.47 4.40 4.06
CA GLY A 80 -1.16 4.08 4.62
C GLY A 80 -1.18 3.04 5.74
N CYS A 81 -2.13 2.11 5.73
CA CYS A 81 -2.15 0.98 6.67
C CYS A 81 -0.81 0.19 6.65
N GLN A 82 -0.22 -0.01 7.83
CA GLN A 82 1.05 -0.68 8.06
C GLN A 82 0.84 -2.18 8.31
N ALA A 83 0.64 -2.98 7.25
CA ALA A 83 0.27 -4.40 7.35
C ALA A 83 1.20 -5.27 8.21
N GLU A 84 2.50 -4.93 8.28
CA GLU A 84 3.48 -5.64 9.11
C GLU A 84 3.24 -5.48 10.63
N TYR A 85 2.59 -4.39 11.02
CA TYR A 85 2.29 -4.04 12.42
C TYR A 85 0.79 -4.15 12.74
N SER A 86 -0.01 -4.54 11.75
CA SER A 86 -1.39 -4.93 11.96
C SER A 86 -1.48 -6.30 12.66
N ASN A 87 -2.65 -6.66 13.15
CA ASN A 87 -2.90 -7.94 13.82
C ASN A 87 -2.64 -9.14 12.89
N SER A 88 -2.85 -8.95 11.59
CA SER A 88 -2.53 -9.92 10.54
C SER A 88 -2.07 -9.21 9.27
N SER A 89 -1.33 -9.91 8.41
CA SER A 89 -0.83 -9.36 7.14
C SER A 89 -1.93 -9.00 6.14
N SER A 90 -3.15 -9.50 6.35
CA SER A 90 -4.33 -9.23 5.51
C SER A 90 -5.30 -8.22 6.15
N ALA A 91 -4.93 -7.59 7.26
CA ALA A 91 -5.78 -6.59 7.91
C ALA A 91 -5.86 -5.27 7.12
N CYS A 92 -4.89 -5.02 6.24
CA CYS A 92 -4.93 -3.86 5.35
C CYS A 92 -5.56 -4.25 4.01
N GLU A 93 -6.49 -3.43 3.54
CA GLU A 93 -7.33 -3.72 2.37
C GLU A 93 -7.30 -2.54 1.40
N ASP A 94 -7.35 -2.81 0.09
CA ASP A 94 -7.54 -1.75 -0.90
C ASP A 94 -8.99 -1.26 -0.87
N PRO A 95 -9.24 0.04 -1.15
CA PRO A 95 -10.60 0.54 -1.29
C PRO A 95 -11.34 -0.14 -2.45
N GLU A 96 -12.59 -0.52 -2.22
CA GLU A 96 -13.47 -1.07 -3.25
C GLU A 96 -14.05 0.07 -4.10
N PRO A 97 -13.81 0.09 -5.43
CA PRO A 97 -14.28 1.16 -6.29
C PRO A 97 -15.80 1.35 -6.25
N GLY A 98 -16.25 2.57 -5.96
CA GLY A 98 -17.67 2.92 -5.87
C GLY A 98 -18.37 2.51 -4.58
N THR A 99 -17.72 1.77 -3.69
CA THR A 99 -18.31 1.30 -2.41
C THR A 99 -17.60 1.88 -1.19
N THR A 100 -16.27 1.90 -1.17
CA THR A 100 -15.51 2.45 -0.03
C THR A 100 -15.68 3.97 0.02
N VAL A 101 -16.19 4.48 1.14
CA VAL A 101 -16.36 5.92 1.35
C VAL A 101 -14.99 6.59 1.42
N SER A 102 -14.86 7.73 0.75
CA SER A 102 -13.66 8.56 0.77
C SER A 102 -13.22 8.89 2.19
N VAL A 103 -11.93 8.74 2.45
CA VAL A 103 -11.28 9.10 3.72
C VAL A 103 -10.34 10.31 3.57
N ASP A 104 -10.16 10.81 2.35
CA ASP A 104 -9.19 11.85 1.99
C ASP A 104 -9.79 12.99 1.14
N GLY A 105 -11.11 12.98 0.92
CA GLY A 105 -11.79 13.98 0.10
C GLY A 105 -11.67 13.74 -1.41
N THR A 106 -11.07 12.63 -1.85
CA THR A 106 -11.03 12.23 -3.26
C THR A 106 -12.11 11.18 -3.56
N CYS A 107 -12.70 11.17 -4.75
CA CYS A 107 -13.62 10.11 -5.19
C CYS A 107 -13.62 9.93 -6.70
N GLY A 108 -14.20 8.82 -7.18
CA GLY A 108 -14.14 8.41 -8.58
C GLY A 108 -12.94 7.50 -8.83
N THR A 109 -12.52 7.37 -10.10
CA THR A 109 -11.35 6.58 -10.54
C THR A 109 -10.42 7.38 -11.45
N THR A 110 -10.63 8.70 -11.52
CA THR A 110 -9.92 9.63 -12.41
C THR A 110 -9.47 10.86 -11.65
N GLY A 111 -8.52 11.61 -12.22
CA GLY A 111 -8.01 12.84 -11.61
C GLY A 111 -7.40 12.55 -10.24
N ALA A 112 -7.79 13.28 -9.22
CA ALA A 112 -7.33 13.03 -7.85
C ALA A 112 -7.97 11.79 -7.19
N GLY A 113 -9.03 11.22 -7.77
CA GLY A 113 -9.73 10.04 -7.24
C GLY A 113 -9.17 8.70 -7.72
N GLU A 114 -7.86 8.53 -7.90
CA GLU A 114 -7.32 7.29 -8.50
C GLU A 114 -7.62 6.02 -7.69
N HIS A 115 -7.94 6.16 -6.40
CA HIS A 115 -8.25 5.06 -5.47
C HIS A 115 -9.66 4.47 -5.59
N GLY A 116 -10.58 5.02 -6.38
CA GLY A 116 -11.90 4.41 -6.55
C GLY A 116 -12.94 4.80 -5.50
N TYR A 117 -12.63 5.66 -4.53
CA TYR A 117 -13.56 5.99 -3.46
C TYR A 117 -14.92 6.50 -3.96
N ARG A 118 -15.98 6.23 -3.20
CA ARG A 118 -17.25 6.94 -3.32
C ARG A 118 -17.28 8.17 -2.44
N CYS A 119 -17.91 9.23 -2.92
CA CYS A 119 -18.15 10.41 -2.10
C CYS A 119 -19.25 10.07 -1.05
N PRO A 120 -19.15 10.58 0.18
CA PRO A 120 -20.22 10.42 1.17
C PRO A 120 -21.50 11.17 0.75
N GLU A 121 -22.66 10.73 1.25
CA GLU A 121 -23.96 11.29 0.85
C GLU A 121 -24.24 12.68 1.47
N GLU A 122 -23.63 13.00 2.61
CA GLU A 122 -23.89 14.24 3.37
C GLU A 122 -22.59 14.84 3.96
N GLY A 123 -22.57 16.17 4.13
CA GLY A 123 -21.67 16.88 5.04
C GLY A 123 -20.22 17.12 4.58
N GLU A 124 -19.68 16.27 3.71
CA GLU A 124 -18.28 16.37 3.26
C GLU A 124 -18.19 16.66 1.76
N THR A 125 -17.18 17.44 1.35
CA THR A 125 -16.93 17.77 -0.05
C THR A 125 -15.88 16.81 -0.60
N CYS A 126 -16.23 16.01 -1.61
CA CYS A 126 -15.19 15.40 -2.43
C CYS A 126 -14.79 16.34 -3.55
N CYS A 127 -13.49 16.66 -3.64
CA CYS A 127 -12.95 17.60 -4.60
C CYS A 127 -12.93 17.05 -6.03
N SER A 128 -12.93 15.73 -6.21
CA SER A 128 -12.68 15.07 -7.51
C SER A 128 -13.95 14.62 -8.25
N ALA A 129 -15.15 14.79 -7.67
CA ALA A 129 -16.40 14.46 -8.36
C ALA A 129 -16.82 15.49 -9.42
N ALA A 130 -16.10 16.61 -9.50
CA ALA A 130 -16.33 17.70 -10.46
C ALA A 130 -15.32 17.63 -11.60
#